data_AF-A0A1P8WAI1-F1
#
_entry.id   AF-A0A1P8WAI1-F1
#
_cell.length_a   1.000
_cell.length_b   1.000
_cell.length_c   1.000
_cell.angle_alpha   90.00
_cell.angle_beta   90.00
_cell.angle_gamma   90.00
#
_symmetry.space_group_name_H-M   'P 1'
#
loop_
_entity.id
_entity.type
_entity.pdbx_description
1 polymer ?
#
loop_
_entity_poly.entity_id
_entity_poly.type
_entity_poly.pdbx_seq_one_letter_code
_entity_poly.pdbx_strand_id
1 'polypeptide(L)' 'MAAGSASEVEYHILVARDLGYIDTQIDAASNSQVIEIKRMLTALIKKLEADR' A
#
# COMPACT_ATOMS: atom_id res chain seq x y z
N MET A 1 -11.10 6.40 4.07
CA MET A 1 -10.00 6.19 5.05
C MET A 1 -9.00 5.13 4.60
N ALA A 2 -9.41 3.92 4.20
CA ALA A 2 -8.49 2.81 3.89
C ALA A 2 -7.39 3.10 2.83
N ALA A 3 -7.70 3.80 1.74
CA ALA A 3 -6.70 4.13 0.71
C ALA A 3 -5.63 5.15 1.19
N GLY A 4 -6.00 6.04 2.12
CA GLY A 4 -5.06 6.99 2.74
C GLY A 4 -4.07 6.26 3.64
N SER A 5 -4.58 5.40 4.52
CA SER A 5 -3.75 4.57 5.41
C SER A 5 -2.78 3.65 4.65
N ALA A 6 -3.18 3.12 3.48
CA ALA A 6 -2.26 2.34 2.64
C ALA A 6 -1.09 3.18 2.10
N SER A 7 -1.35 4.45 1.73
CA SER A 7 -0.30 5.36 1.28
C SER A 7 0.65 5.78 2.41
N GLU A 8 0.13 5.90 3.64
CA GLU A 8 0.95 6.15 4.84
C GLU A 8 1.88 4.96 5.16
N VAL A 9 1.41 3.73 4.98
CA VAL A 9 2.24 2.53 5.17
C VAL A 9 3.39 2.44 4.15
N GLU A 10 3.15 2.77 2.87
CA GLU A 10 4.23 2.84 1.86
C GLU A 10 5.33 3.82 2.29
N TYR A 11 4.94 4.97 2.84
CA TYR A 11 5.90 5.95 3.35
C TYR A 11 6.71 5.40 4.54
N HIS A 12 6.06 4.71 5.48
CA HIS A 12 6.77 4.08 6.60
C HIS A 12 7.72 2.97 6.17
N ILE A 13 7.35 2.15 5.17
CA ILE A 13 8.24 1.11 4.61
C ILE A 13 9.47 1.77 3.98
N LEU A 14 9.28 2.84 3.21
CA LEU A 14 10.39 3.60 2.59
C LEU A 14 11.36 4.13 3.65
N VAL A 15 10.84 4.80 4.69
CA VAL A 15 11.67 5.36 5.77
C VAL A 15 12.38 4.26 6.56
N ALA A 16 11.70 3.14 6.85
CA ALA A 16 12.31 2.03 7.58
C ALA A 16 13.48 1.40 6.80
N ARG A 17 13.37 1.31 5.47
CA ARG A 17 14.46 0.84 4.62
C ARG A 17 15.62 1.83 4.60
N ASP A 18 15.33 3.12 4.42
CA ASP A 18 16.37 4.15 4.33
C ASP A 18 17.15 4.29 5.66
N LEU A 19 16.52 3.97 6.79
CA LEU A 19 17.16 3.89 8.11
C LEU A 19 17.86 2.53 8.39
N GLY A 20 17.76 1.57 7.47
CA GLY A 20 18.37 0.24 7.62
C GLY A 20 17.67 -0.68 8.62
N TYR A 21 16.41 -0.39 9.00
CA TYR A 21 15.63 -1.25 9.89
C TYR A 21 15.06 -2.49 9.20
N ILE A 22 14.92 -2.43 7.87
CA ILE A 22 14.48 -3.56 7.04
C ILE A 22 15.41 -3.69 5.83
N ASP A 23 15.59 -4.93 5.37
CA ASP A 23 16.34 -5.20 4.16
C ASP A 23 15.47 -5.01 2.90
N THR A 24 16.12 -5.09 1.73
CA THR A 24 15.47 -4.91 0.43
C THR A 24 14.47 -6.01 0.09
N GLN A 25 14.59 -7.20 0.67
CA GLN A 25 13.62 -8.28 0.47
C GLN A 25 12.33 -7.99 1.23
N ILE A 26 12.45 -7.52 2.48
CA ILE A 26 11.31 -7.12 3.32
C ILE A 26 10.61 -5.89 2.74
N ASP A 27 11.36 -4.89 2.25
CA ASP A 27 10.79 -3.74 1.52
C ASP A 27 9.98 -4.21 0.32
N ALA A 28 10.59 -4.99 -0.58
CA ALA A 28 9.93 -5.46 -1.80
C ALA A 28 8.66 -6.29 -1.52
N ALA A 29 8.72 -7.21 -0.55
CA ALA A 29 7.58 -8.04 -0.18
C ALA A 29 6.44 -7.21 0.43
N SER A 30 6.76 -6.32 1.37
CA SER A 30 5.78 -5.47 2.06
C SER A 30 5.13 -4.49 1.09
N ASN A 31 5.94 -3.85 0.24
CA ASN A 31 5.45 -2.89 -0.75
C ASN A 31 4.55 -3.57 -1.79
N SER A 32 4.88 -4.81 -2.22
CA SER A 32 4.02 -5.58 -3.12
C SER A 32 2.63 -5.83 -2.53
N GLN A 33 2.54 -6.15 -1.23
CA GLN A 33 1.27 -6.37 -0.54
C GLN A 33 0.44 -5.09 -0.46
N VAL A 34 1.08 -3.96 -0.14
CA VAL A 34 0.37 -2.66 -0.05
C VAL A 34 -0.16 -2.22 -1.42
N ILE A 35 0.61 -2.43 -2.50
CA ILE A 35 0.17 -2.18 -3.87
C ILE A 35 -1.06 -3.02 -4.22
N GLU A 36 -1.08 -4.29 -3.85
CA GLU A 36 -2.22 -5.17 -4.08
C GLU A 36 -3.49 -4.68 -3.37
N ILE A 37 -3.37 -4.30 -2.09
CA ILE A 37 -4.49 -3.73 -1.32
C ILE A 37 -5.01 -2.45 -1.98
N LYS A 38 -4.13 -1.56 -2.43
CA LYS A 38 -4.54 -0.32 -3.13
C LYS A 38 -5.28 -0.63 -4.44
N ARG A 39 -4.85 -1.64 -5.19
CA ARG A 39 -5.55 -2.09 -6.41
C ARG A 39 -6.94 -2.61 -6.10
N MET A 40 -7.08 -3.45 -5.06
CA MET A 40 -8.37 -3.98 -4.62
C MET A 40 -9.32 -2.87 -4.17
N LEU A 41 -8.84 -1.93 -3.34
CA LEU A 41 -9.62 -0.78 -2.89
C LEU A 41 -10.05 0.10 -4.06
N THR A 42 -9.16 0.34 -5.02
CA THR A 42 -9.48 1.10 -6.24
C THR A 42 -10.57 0.41 -7.05
N ALA A 43 -10.46 -0.91 -7.26
CA ALA A 43 -11.47 -1.68 -7.97
C ALA A 43 -12.82 -1.65 -7.25
N LEU A 44 -12.82 -1.76 -5.92
CA LEU A 44 -14.03 -1.68 -5.10
C LEU A 44 -14.70 -0.30 -5.21
N ILE A 45 -13.94 0.79 -5.10
CA ILE A 45 -14.47 2.15 -5.24
C ILE A 45 -15.12 2.33 -6.61
N LYS A 46 -14.43 1.92 -7.69
CA LYS A 46 -14.97 2.01 -9.05
C LYS A 46 -16.26 1.21 -9.22
N LYS A 47 -16.35 0.02 -8.61
CA LYS A 47 -17.57 -0.78 -8.66
C LYS A 47 -18.72 -0.07 -7.95
N LEU A 48 -18.49 0.48 -6.76
CA LEU A 48 -19.51 1.20 -6.01
C LEU A 48 -19.97 2.48 -6.71
N GLU A 49 -19.06 3.16 -7.44
CA GLU A 49 -19.40 4.32 -8.26
C GLU A 49 -20.23 3.95 -9.50
N ALA A 50 -19.99 2.78 -10.09
CA ALA A 50 -20.74 2.29 -11.25
C ALA A 50 -22.13 1.71 -10.88
N ASP A 51 -22.25 1.14 -9.68
CA ASP A 51 -23.50 0.58 -9.15
C ASP A 51 -24.43 1.66 -8.53
N ARG A 52 -24.01 2.93 -8.52
CA ARG A 52 -24.75 4.09 -7.98
C ARG A 52 -25.54 4.82 -9.06
#